data_AF-A0A2V6BK97-F1
#
_entry.id   AF-A0A2V6BK97-F1
#
_cell.length_a   1.000
_cell.length_b   1.000
_cell.length_c   1.000
_cell.angle_alpha   90.00
_cell.angle_beta   90.00
_cell.angle_gamma   90.00
#
_symmetry.space_group_name_H-M   'P 1'
#
loop_
_entity.id
_entity.type
_entity.pdbx_description
1 polymer ?
#
loop_
_entity_poly.entity_id
_entity_poly.type
_entity_poly.pdbx_seq_one_letter_code
_entity_poly.pdbx_strand_id
1 'polypeptide(L)'
;MIFLMVNEAARCLEENVVDLPEDADYGMILGTGFAPFRGGPLRFAEHFGLKKIVDELERLAQSEEKFSPCEILKKHARDGTKFYAD
;
A
#
# COMPACT_ATOMS: atom_id res chain seq x y z
N MET A 1 -10.96 4.90 -2.22
CA MET A 1 -9.90 5.90 -2.46
C MET A 1 -8.61 5.55 -1.72
N ILE A 2 -8.63 5.29 -0.41
CA ILE A 2 -7.41 4.96 0.35
C ILE A 2 -6.69 3.70 -0.18
N PHE A 3 -7.40 2.63 -0.54
CA PHE A 3 -6.75 1.42 -1.08
C PHE A 3 -6.02 1.65 -2.41
N LEU A 4 -6.49 2.61 -3.21
CA LEU A 4 -5.77 2.99 -4.43
C LEU A 4 -4.46 3.72 -4.09
N MET A 5 -4.47 4.61 -3.09
CA MET A 5 -3.23 5.25 -2.59
C MET A 5 -2.25 4.23 -2.00
N VAL A 6 -2.75 3.24 -1.27
CA VAL A 6 -1.91 2.12 -0.76
C VAL A 6 -1.30 1.36 -1.92
N ASN A 7 -2.10 1.02 -2.93
CA ASN A 7 -1.64 0.27 -4.10
C ASN A 7 -0.54 1.01 -4.85
N GLU A 8 -0.71 2.32 -5.06
CA GLU A 8 0.30 3.15 -5.74
C GLU A 8 1.54 3.39 -4.88
N ALA A 9 1.40 3.59 -3.56
CA ALA A 9 2.57 3.68 -2.67
C ALA A 9 3.39 2.37 -2.68
N ALA A 10 2.72 1.22 -2.70
CA ALA A 10 3.37 -0.09 -2.82
C ALA A 10 3.99 -0.29 -4.22
N ARG A 11 3.33 0.17 -5.28
CA ARG A 11 3.87 0.14 -6.65
C ARG A 11 5.14 1.00 -6.78
N CYS A 12 5.21 2.16 -6.13
CA CYS A 12 6.42 2.98 -6.10
C CYS A 12 7.62 2.24 -5.48
N LEU A 13 7.40 1.38 -4.49
CA LEU A 13 8.46 0.51 -3.95
C LEU A 13 8.84 -0.59 -4.94
N GLU A 14 7.86 -1.25 -5.54
CA GLU A 14 8.07 -2.31 -6.53
C GLU A 14 8.86 -1.83 -7.75
N GLU A 15 8.57 -0.62 -8.22
CA GLU A 15 9.24 0.01 -9.35
C GLU A 15 10.56 0.70 -8.98
N ASN A 16 10.97 0.65 -7.71
CA ASN A 16 12.16 1.35 -7.16
C ASN A 16 12.14 2.87 -7.42
N VAL A 17 10.95 3.48 -7.37
CA VAL A 17 10.80 4.96 -7.33
C VAL A 17 11.25 5.50 -5.98
N VAL A 18 11.06 4.71 -4.93
CA VAL A 18 11.60 4.92 -3.58
C VAL A 18 12.31 3.65 -3.11
N ASP A 19 13.32 3.81 -2.26
CA ASP A 19 14.13 2.69 -1.78
C ASP A 19 13.49 1.99 -0.57
N LEU A 20 12.90 2.75 0.36
CA LEU A 20 12.34 2.23 1.60
C LEU A 20 10.85 2.57 1.77
N PRO A 21 10.05 1.71 2.43
CA PRO A 21 8.65 2.00 2.74
C PRO A 21 8.45 3.32 3.51
N GLU A 22 9.42 3.65 4.37
CA GLU A 22 9.46 4.89 5.13
C GLU A 22 9.48 6.12 4.23
N ASP A 23 10.21 6.08 3.11
CA ASP A 23 10.31 7.21 2.18
C ASP A 23 8.96 7.52 1.53
N ALA A 24 8.22 6.48 1.12
CA ALA A 24 6.86 6.63 0.59
C ALA A 24 5.90 7.19 1.65
N ASP A 25 5.93 6.64 2.87
CA ASP A 25 5.02 7.02 3.94
C ASP A 25 5.29 8.46 4.43
N TYR A 26 6.55 8.82 4.66
CA TYR A 26 6.92 10.20 5.00
C TYR A 26 6.63 11.18 3.88
N GLY A 27 6.91 10.81 2.62
CA GLY A 27 6.58 11.63 1.46
C GLY A 27 5.08 11.93 1.38
N MET A 28 4.23 10.93 1.65
CA MET A 28 2.78 11.11 1.67
C MET A 28 2.30 11.96 2.84
N ILE A 29 2.86 11.77 4.04
CA ILE A 29 2.53 12.59 5.21
C ILE A 29 2.92 14.06 4.98
N LEU A 30 4.16 14.32 4.59
CA LEU A 30 4.71 15.67 4.48
C LEU A 30 4.24 16.38 3.21
N GLY A 31 4.07 15.66 2.10
CA GLY A 31 3.70 16.22 0.82
C GLY A 31 2.20 16.45 0.66
N THR A 32 1.38 15.47 1.05
CA THR A 32 -0.08 15.51 0.82
C THR A 32 -0.90 15.78 2.07
N GLY A 33 -0.28 15.73 3.26
CA GLY A 33 -0.97 15.80 4.54
C GLY A 33 -1.64 14.48 4.94
N PHE A 34 -1.15 13.33 4.45
CA PHE A 34 -1.69 12.02 4.87
C PHE A 34 -1.63 11.88 6.39
N ALA A 35 -2.69 11.30 6.97
CA ALA A 35 -2.91 11.24 8.42
C ALA A 35 -1.67 10.74 9.20
N PRO A 36 -0.95 11.61 9.94
CA PRO A 36 0.30 11.26 10.60
C PRO A 36 0.12 10.16 11.65
N PHE A 37 -1.02 10.16 12.35
CA PHE A 37 -1.37 9.16 13.35
C PHE A 37 -1.63 7.76 12.77
N ARG A 38 -1.72 7.63 11.43
CA ARG A 38 -1.77 6.34 10.73
C ARG A 38 -0.42 5.92 10.16
N GLY A 39 0.59 6.78 10.25
CA GLY A 39 1.97 6.48 9.87
C GLY A 39 2.24 6.42 8.37
N GLY A 40 1.31 6.86 7.53
CA GLY A 40 1.40 6.78 6.06
C GLY A 40 0.57 5.64 5.46
N PRO A 41 0.41 5.60 4.13
CA PRO A 41 -0.40 4.57 3.46
C PRO A 41 0.08 3.13 3.72
N LEU A 42 1.38 2.84 3.70
CA LEU A 42 1.91 1.48 3.85
C LEU A 42 1.78 0.99 5.29
N ARG A 43 2.14 1.84 6.27
CA ARG A 43 1.92 1.54 7.69
C ARG A 43 0.44 1.39 8.04
N PHE A 44 -0.42 2.22 7.44
CA PHE A 44 -1.87 2.05 7.52
C PHE A 44 -2.29 0.69 6.96
N ALA A 45 -1.73 0.27 5.82
CA ALA A 45 -2.10 -0.97 5.15
C ALA A 45 -1.81 -2.21 6.01
N GLU A 46 -0.67 -2.24 6.68
CA GLU A 46 -0.33 -3.32 7.62
C GLU A 46 -1.29 -3.39 8.80
N HIS A 47 -1.61 -2.24 9.41
CA HIS A 47 -2.52 -2.18 10.54
C HIS A 47 -3.95 -2.58 10.14
N PHE A 48 -4.39 -2.20 8.94
CA PHE A 48 -5.70 -2.57 8.42
C PHE A 48 -5.78 -4.05 8.04
N GLY A 49 -4.68 -4.58 7.50
CA GLY A 49 -4.50 -5.96 7.06
C GLY A 49 -4.36 -6.05 5.54
N LEU A 50 -3.16 -6.43 5.07
CA LEU A 50 -2.81 -6.48 3.64
C LEU A 50 -3.72 -7.39 2.83
N LYS A 51 -4.06 -8.58 3.37
CA LYS A 51 -4.98 -9.50 2.71
C LYS A 51 -6.35 -8.86 2.44
N LYS A 52 -6.91 -8.13 3.41
CA LYS A 52 -8.20 -7.46 3.24
C LYS A 52 -8.15 -6.40 2.15
N ILE A 53 -7.02 -5.70 2.02
CA ILE A 53 -6.83 -4.67 1.00
C ILE A 53 -6.74 -5.32 -0.38
N VAL A 54 -5.96 -6.39 -0.52
CA VAL A 54 -5.85 -7.14 -1.79
C VAL A 54 -7.20 -7.71 -2.20
N ASP A 55 -7.90 -8.40 -1.30
CA ASP A 55 -9.22 -9.00 -1.59
C ASP A 55 -10.21 -7.92 -2.10
N GLU A 56 -10.21 -6.72 -1.50
CA GLU A 56 -11.09 -5.63 -1.91
C GLU A 56 -10.64 -4.95 -3.21
N LEU A 57 -9.33 -4.80 -3.44
CA LEU A 57 -8.78 -4.30 -4.70
C LEU A 57 -9.13 -5.23 -5.86
N GLU A 58 -8.99 -6.55 -5.69
CA GLU A 58 -9.39 -7.56 -6.68
C GLU A 58 -10.89 -7.49 -6.97
N ARG A 59 -11.72 -7.34 -5.93
CA ARG A 59 -13.17 -7.16 -6.09
C ARG A 59 -13.50 -5.92 -6.91
N LEU A 60 -12.84 -4.80 -6.65
CA LEU A 60 -13.05 -3.55 -7.39
C LEU A 60 -12.50 -3.62 -8.83
N ALA A 61 -11.40 -4.34 -9.04
CA ALA A 61 -10.75 -4.53 -10.34
C ALA A 61 -11.64 -5.26 -11.36
N GLN A 62 -12.66 -6.01 -10.90
CA GLN A 62 -13.68 -6.59 -11.78
C GLN A 62 -14.48 -5.54 -12.57
N SER A 63 -14.54 -4.31 -12.05
CA SER A 63 -15.30 -3.20 -12.66
C SER A 63 -14.40 -2.16 -13.32
N GLU A 64 -13.25 -1.85 -12.70
CA GLU A 64 -12.29 -0.86 -13.21
C GLU A 64 -10.86 -1.35 -13.00
N GLU A 65 -10.11 -1.51 -14.10
CA GLU A 65 -8.74 -2.06 -14.11
C GLU A 65 -7.76 -1.33 -13.18
N LYS A 66 -7.96 -0.03 -12.95
CA LYS A 66 -7.10 0.80 -12.08
C LYS A 66 -7.00 0.29 -10.63
N PHE A 67 -7.95 -0.53 -10.18
CA PHE A 67 -7.91 -1.13 -8.84
C PHE A 67 -7.10 -2.44 -8.79
N SER A 68 -6.49 -2.88 -9.89
CA SER A 68 -5.67 -4.09 -9.90
C SER A 68 -4.50 -3.97 -8.90
N PRO A 69 -4.38 -4.87 -7.92
CA PRO A 69 -3.32 -4.81 -6.92
C PRO A 69 -1.94 -5.13 -7.53
N CYS A 70 -0.91 -4.37 -7.14
CA CYS A 70 0.48 -4.60 -7.53
C CYS A 70 1.04 -5.92 -6.96
N GLU A 71 2.14 -6.43 -7.54
CA GLU A 71 2.64 -7.77 -7.20
C GLU A 71 3.21 -7.83 -5.78
N ILE A 72 3.91 -6.79 -5.33
CA ILE A 72 4.46 -6.70 -3.98
C ILE A 72 3.36 -6.77 -2.92
N LEU A 73 2.22 -6.10 -3.14
CA LEU A 73 1.09 -6.13 -2.21
C LEU A 73 0.44 -7.53 -2.17
N LYS A 74 0.27 -8.16 -3.34
CA LYS A 74 -0.20 -9.56 -3.44
C LYS A 74 0.76 -10.54 -2.76
N LYS A 75 2.07 -10.34 -2.92
CA LYS A 75 3.10 -11.16 -2.29
C LYS A 75 3.04 -11.06 -0.77
N HIS A 76 3.01 -9.86 -0.21
CA HIS A 76 2.89 -9.68 1.24
C HIS A 76 1.58 -10.26 1.80
N ALA A 77 0.47 -10.06 1.09
CA ALA A 77 -0.83 -10.63 1.47
C ALA A 77 -0.84 -12.17 1.47
N ARG A 78 -0.17 -12.80 0.49
CA ARG A 78 -0.06 -14.26 0.38
C ARG A 78 0.90 -14.86 1.40
N ASP A 79 2.06 -14.23 1.57
CA ASP A 79 3.15 -14.76 2.39
C ASP A 79 2.97 -14.41 3.88
N GLY A 80 2.01 -13.54 4.21
CA GLY A 80 1.79 -13.05 5.58
C GLY A 80 2.92 -12.16 6.09
N THR A 81 3.68 -11.55 5.17
CA THR A 81 4.81 -10.68 5.49
C THR A 81 4.39 -9.21 5.53
N LYS A 82 5.29 -8.36 6.02
CA LYS A 82 5.10 -6.92 6.22
C LYS A 82 6.10 -6.12 5.36
N PHE A 83 5.78 -4.87 5.06
CA PHE A 83 6.70 -3.86 4.53
C PHE A 83 7.70 -3.40 5.60
N TYR A 84 7.25 -3.25 6.85
CA TYR A 84 8.07 -2.82 7.98
C TYR A 84 8.59 -4.02 8.78
N ALA A 85 9.84 -3.93 9.23
CA ALA A 85 10.36 -4.81 10.27
C ALA A 85 9.75 -4.42 11.63
N ASP A 86 9.48 -5.43 12.47
CA ASP A 86 9.05 -5.24 13.86
C ASP A 86 10.22 -4.80 14.77
#